data_AF-E7N5G8-F1
#
_entry.id   AF-E7N5G8-F1
#
_cell.length_a   1.000
_cell.length_b   1.000
_cell.length_c   1.000
_cell.angle_alpha   90.00
_cell.angle_beta   90.00
_cell.angle_gamma   90.00
#
_symmetry.space_group_name_H-M   'P 1'
#
loop_
_entity.id
_entity.type
_entity.pdbx_description
1 polymer ?
#
loop_
_entity_poly.entity_id
_entity_poly.type
_entity_poly.pdbx_seq_one_letter_code
_entity_poly.pdbx_strand_id
1 'polypeptide(L)'
;MAGLVATALWLRRRDQRAHEQRLAQESAALAVAEDRLVIARELHDAVSGSLGAITVRCAVAQRLETTPDGLWAAFDDVKIASREATDALRRMLTVLRDEHTSPTPGAVATVPAGALGDVPLPETTLISNLAESLREPIGKARRTGVTVDLDVDAIGTDADIAQASTMTDGLPAPTAQAAVRVVAEALANTARHAGPTRARVALRREPVRLRIAAYESGLINVR
;
A
#
# COMPACT_ATOMS: atom_id res chain seq x y z
N MET A 1 48.22 25.10 9.22
CA MET A 1 48.30 23.63 9.25
C MET A 1 46.99 22.96 9.70
N ALA A 2 46.43 23.28 10.87
CA ALA A 2 45.21 22.63 11.38
C ALA A 2 43.98 22.72 10.44
N GLY A 3 43.74 23.87 9.81
CA GLY A 3 42.61 24.04 8.87
C GLY A 3 42.70 23.16 7.61
N LEU A 4 43.91 22.93 7.08
CA LEU A 4 44.15 22.05 5.94
C LEU A 4 43.96 20.57 6.28
N VAL A 5 44.36 20.17 7.50
CA VAL A 5 44.13 18.81 8.00
C VAL A 5 42.64 18.57 8.23
N ALA A 6 41.92 19.56 8.79
CA ALA A 6 40.47 19.47 9.00
C ALA A 6 39.70 19.38 7.67
N THR A 7 40.04 20.18 6.66
CA THR A 7 39.42 20.10 5.33
C THR A 7 39.76 18.80 4.61
N ALA A 8 41.00 18.32 4.69
CA ALA A 8 41.40 17.03 4.11
C ALA A 8 40.66 15.84 4.76
N LEU A 9 40.49 15.86 6.09
CA LEU A 9 39.70 14.84 6.80
C LEU A 9 38.20 14.95 6.48
N TRP A 10 37.67 16.16 6.31
CA TRP A 10 36.28 16.36 5.90
C TRP A 10 36.02 15.85 4.48
N LEU A 11 36.92 16.14 3.52
CA LEU A 11 36.87 15.62 2.15
C LEU A 11 36.95 14.10 2.14
N ARG A 12 37.90 13.49 2.86
CA ARG A 12 38.01 12.02 2.96
C ARG A 12 36.77 11.37 3.57
N ARG A 13 36.23 11.93 4.67
CA ARG A 13 34.98 11.42 5.27
C ARG A 13 33.79 11.56 4.34
N ARG A 14 33.73 12.63 3.54
CA ARG A 14 32.68 12.84 2.54
C ARG A 14 32.78 11.82 1.41
N ASP A 15 33.97 11.60 0.87
CA ASP A 15 34.20 10.63 -0.20
C ASP A 15 33.95 9.20 0.28
N GLN A 16 34.37 8.87 1.49
CA GLN A 16 34.16 7.54 2.07
C GLN A 16 32.68 7.25 2.28
N ARG A 17 31.90 8.21 2.80
CA ARG A 17 30.43 8.07 2.89
C ARG A 17 29.78 7.92 1.52
N ALA A 18 30.23 8.68 0.52
CA ALA A 18 29.71 8.54 -0.84
C ALA A 18 30.02 7.16 -1.42
N HIS A 19 31.18 6.59 -1.09
CA HIS A 19 31.58 5.25 -1.53
C HIS A 19 30.77 4.15 -0.83
N GLU A 20 30.60 4.25 0.48
CA GLU A 20 29.74 3.35 1.27
C GLU A 20 28.29 3.38 0.78
N GLN A 21 27.76 4.57 0.46
CA GLN A 21 26.42 4.71 -0.11
C GLN A 21 26.28 4.05 -1.48
N ARG A 22 27.29 4.16 -2.35
CA ARG A 22 27.28 3.49 -3.66
C ARG A 22 27.27 1.98 -3.52
N LEU A 23 28.15 1.43 -2.67
CA LEU A 23 28.21 0.00 -2.40
C LEU A 23 26.89 -0.51 -1.79
N ALA A 24 26.30 0.26 -0.88
CA ALA A 24 24.99 -0.08 -0.31
C ALA A 24 23.89 -0.08 -1.38
N GLN A 25 23.86 0.93 -2.26
CA GLN A 25 22.90 0.98 -3.38
C GLN A 25 23.06 -0.18 -4.36
N GLU A 26 24.30 -0.53 -4.71
CA GLU A 26 24.60 -1.66 -5.57
C GLU A 26 24.13 -2.99 -4.94
N SER A 27 24.44 -3.20 -3.65
CA SER A 27 23.97 -4.39 -2.93
C SER A 27 22.44 -4.48 -2.84
N ALA A 28 21.77 -3.35 -2.61
CA ALA A 28 20.31 -3.29 -2.56
C ALA A 28 19.70 -3.57 -3.95
N ALA A 29 20.32 -3.08 -5.02
CA ALA A 29 19.88 -3.34 -6.38
C ALA A 29 20.03 -4.82 -6.77
N LEU A 30 21.12 -5.45 -6.35
CA LEU A 30 21.34 -6.89 -6.55
C LEU A 30 20.33 -7.72 -5.78
N ALA A 31 20.09 -7.41 -4.50
CA ALA A 31 19.09 -8.10 -3.68
C ALA A 31 17.68 -8.03 -4.32
N VAL A 32 17.26 -6.84 -4.76
CA VAL A 32 15.96 -6.68 -5.46
C VAL A 32 15.90 -7.45 -6.77
N ALA A 33 17.02 -7.57 -7.51
CA ALA A 33 17.07 -8.35 -8.73
C ALA A 33 16.94 -9.85 -8.47
N GLU A 34 17.57 -10.35 -7.41
CA GLU A 34 17.44 -11.74 -6.96
C GLU A 34 16.01 -12.07 -6.53
N ASP A 35 15.40 -11.22 -5.69
CA ASP A 35 14.02 -11.39 -5.24
C ASP A 35 13.06 -11.47 -6.44
N ARG A 36 13.23 -10.58 -7.43
CA ARG A 36 12.41 -10.61 -8.66
C ARG A 36 12.50 -11.93 -9.42
N LEU A 37 13.65 -12.57 -9.43
CA LEU A 37 13.82 -13.88 -10.09
C LEU A 37 13.13 -15.00 -9.29
N VAL A 38 13.19 -14.95 -7.96
CA VAL A 38 12.47 -15.89 -7.09
C VAL A 38 10.96 -15.76 -7.32
N ILE A 39 10.45 -14.53 -7.25
CA ILE A 39 9.04 -14.21 -7.49
C ILE A 39 8.58 -14.69 -8.87
N ALA A 40 9.38 -14.44 -9.92
CA ALA A 40 9.06 -14.89 -11.27
C ALA A 40 8.98 -16.43 -11.37
N ARG A 41 9.82 -17.15 -10.63
CA ARG A 41 9.81 -18.61 -10.58
C ARG A 41 8.59 -19.14 -9.85
N GLU A 42 8.25 -18.59 -8.70
CA GLU A 42 7.05 -18.97 -7.95
C GLU A 42 5.76 -18.70 -8.76
N LEU A 43 5.72 -17.57 -9.47
CA LEU A 43 4.67 -17.26 -10.47
C LEU A 43 4.59 -18.32 -11.55
N HIS A 44 5.73 -18.66 -12.15
CA HIS A 44 5.78 -19.64 -13.22
C HIS A 44 5.32 -21.02 -12.75
N ASP A 45 5.79 -21.48 -11.59
CA ASP A 45 5.47 -22.80 -11.06
C ASP A 45 3.97 -22.91 -10.69
N ALA A 46 3.41 -21.87 -10.06
CA ALA A 46 1.98 -21.83 -9.75
C ALA A 46 1.10 -21.88 -11.01
N VAL A 47 1.43 -21.07 -12.02
CA VAL A 47 0.67 -21.01 -13.28
C VAL A 47 0.80 -22.32 -14.06
N SER A 48 2.02 -22.84 -14.21
CA SER A 48 2.30 -24.07 -14.93
C SER A 48 1.64 -25.28 -14.27
N GLY A 49 1.64 -25.35 -12.93
CA GLY A 49 0.94 -26.40 -12.18
C GLY A 49 -0.56 -26.41 -12.45
N SER A 50 -1.22 -25.25 -12.37
CA SER A 50 -2.67 -25.15 -12.62
C SER A 50 -3.05 -25.42 -14.08
N LEU A 51 -2.31 -24.86 -15.04
CA LEU A 51 -2.55 -25.11 -16.46
C LEU A 51 -2.31 -26.58 -16.83
N GLY A 52 -1.30 -27.21 -16.24
CA GLY A 52 -1.02 -28.63 -16.39
C GLY A 52 -2.20 -29.48 -15.89
N ALA A 53 -2.70 -29.21 -14.70
CA ALA A 53 -3.85 -29.93 -14.12
C ALA A 53 -5.12 -29.79 -14.98
N ILE A 54 -5.41 -28.58 -15.48
CA ILE A 54 -6.54 -28.33 -16.39
C ILE A 54 -6.36 -29.11 -17.69
N THR A 55 -5.18 -29.07 -18.30
CA THR A 55 -4.89 -29.75 -19.57
C THR A 55 -5.06 -31.26 -19.45
N VAL A 56 -4.49 -31.86 -18.38
CA VAL A 56 -4.63 -33.29 -18.12
C VAL A 56 -6.10 -33.67 -17.94
N ARG A 57 -6.86 -32.88 -17.17
CA ARG A 57 -8.27 -33.20 -16.91
C ARG A 57 -9.15 -33.06 -18.14
N CYS A 58 -8.93 -32.02 -18.95
CA CYS A 58 -9.58 -31.88 -20.25
C CYS A 58 -9.26 -33.06 -21.19
N ALA A 59 -8.01 -33.53 -21.20
CA ALA A 59 -7.60 -34.67 -22.02
C ALA A 59 -8.24 -35.99 -21.54
N VAL A 60 -8.34 -36.19 -20.22
CA VAL A 60 -9.05 -37.33 -19.60
C VAL A 60 -10.54 -37.28 -19.94
N ALA A 61 -11.19 -36.14 -19.75
CA ALA A 61 -12.61 -35.96 -20.05
C ALA A 61 -12.92 -36.24 -21.53
N GLN A 62 -12.09 -35.75 -22.46
CA GLN A 62 -12.28 -36.02 -23.90
C GLN A 62 -12.18 -37.50 -24.26
N ARG A 63 -11.43 -38.31 -23.50
CA ARG A 63 -11.05 -39.66 -23.92
C ARG A 63 -11.74 -40.77 -23.13
N LEU A 64 -12.14 -40.49 -21.90
CA LEU A 64 -12.67 -41.46 -20.95
C LEU A 64 -14.11 -41.15 -20.52
N GLU A 65 -14.56 -39.89 -20.61
CA GLU A 65 -15.92 -39.54 -20.21
C GLU A 65 -16.89 -39.62 -21.38
N THR A 66 -17.72 -40.65 -21.36
CA THR A 66 -18.80 -40.88 -22.33
C THR A 66 -20.18 -40.58 -21.75
N THR A 67 -20.25 -40.24 -20.46
CA THR A 67 -21.48 -39.91 -19.75
C THR A 67 -21.63 -38.40 -19.55
N PRO A 68 -22.85 -37.84 -19.58
CA PRO A 68 -23.08 -36.44 -19.26
C PRO A 68 -22.61 -36.08 -17.85
N ASP A 69 -22.84 -36.97 -16.87
CA ASP A 69 -22.52 -36.73 -15.47
C ASP A 69 -21.02 -36.62 -15.21
N GLY A 70 -20.22 -37.50 -15.81
CA GLY A 70 -18.77 -37.43 -15.67
C GLY A 70 -18.13 -36.26 -16.45
N LEU A 71 -18.75 -35.82 -17.56
CA LEU A 71 -18.37 -34.58 -18.22
C LEU A 71 -18.62 -33.35 -17.33
N TRP A 72 -19.77 -33.31 -16.63
CA TRP A 72 -20.07 -32.25 -15.66
C TRP A 72 -19.10 -32.25 -14.48
N ALA A 73 -18.73 -33.42 -13.96
CA ALA A 73 -17.71 -33.54 -12.92
C ALA A 73 -16.36 -32.98 -13.38
N ALA A 74 -15.91 -33.32 -14.59
CA ALA A 74 -14.67 -32.79 -15.15
C ALA A 74 -14.71 -31.26 -15.32
N PHE A 75 -15.85 -30.67 -15.70
CA PHE A 75 -16.00 -29.22 -15.77
C PHE A 75 -15.94 -28.56 -14.38
N ASP A 76 -16.52 -29.18 -13.35
CA ASP A 76 -16.46 -28.64 -12.00
C ASP A 76 -15.03 -28.68 -11.46
N ASP A 77 -14.29 -29.74 -11.73
CA ASP A 77 -12.88 -29.82 -11.38
C ASP A 77 -12.02 -28.76 -12.09
N VAL A 78 -12.25 -28.51 -13.38
CA VAL A 78 -11.56 -27.43 -14.11
C VAL A 78 -11.89 -26.06 -13.50
N LYS A 79 -13.13 -25.84 -13.09
CA LYS A 79 -13.57 -24.62 -12.42
C LYS A 79 -12.92 -24.46 -11.05
N ILE A 80 -12.77 -25.54 -10.28
CA ILE A 80 -12.05 -25.54 -9.00
C ILE A 80 -10.58 -25.18 -9.23
N ALA A 81 -9.89 -25.91 -10.12
CA ALA A 81 -8.48 -25.67 -10.43
C ALA A 81 -8.21 -24.23 -10.93
N SER A 82 -9.12 -23.67 -11.74
CA SER A 82 -9.02 -22.29 -12.23
C SER A 82 -9.18 -21.25 -11.12
N ARG A 83 -10.06 -21.51 -10.14
CA ARG A 83 -10.25 -20.64 -8.98
C ARG A 83 -9.04 -20.68 -8.06
N GLU A 84 -8.54 -21.87 -7.76
CA GLU A 84 -7.33 -22.05 -6.94
C GLU A 84 -6.12 -21.33 -7.56
N ALA A 85 -5.94 -21.43 -8.88
CA ALA A 85 -4.91 -20.72 -9.61
C ALA A 85 -5.03 -19.20 -9.47
N THR A 86 -6.25 -18.68 -9.66
CA THR A 86 -6.52 -17.23 -9.57
C THR A 86 -6.30 -16.71 -8.15
N ASP A 87 -6.70 -17.49 -7.15
CA ASP A 87 -6.50 -17.14 -5.74
C ASP A 87 -5.02 -17.20 -5.34
N ALA A 88 -4.26 -18.17 -5.85
CA ALA A 88 -2.81 -18.25 -5.66
C ALA A 88 -2.10 -17.02 -6.24
N LEU A 89 -2.44 -16.63 -7.48
CA LEU A 89 -1.91 -15.41 -8.11
C LEU A 89 -2.26 -14.16 -7.32
N ARG A 90 -3.51 -14.03 -6.84
CA ARG A 90 -3.94 -12.87 -6.05
C ARG A 90 -3.20 -12.79 -4.71
N ARG A 91 -3.01 -13.91 -4.02
CA ARG A 91 -2.24 -13.96 -2.76
C ARG A 91 -0.82 -13.48 -2.99
N MET A 92 -0.14 -13.99 -4.01
CA MET A 92 1.24 -13.60 -4.29
C MET A 92 1.35 -12.13 -4.73
N LEU A 93 0.45 -11.62 -5.57
CA LEU A 93 0.39 -10.19 -5.89
C LEU A 93 0.12 -9.30 -4.67
N THR A 94 -0.58 -9.82 -3.66
CA THR A 94 -0.79 -9.10 -2.40
C THR A 94 0.51 -9.02 -1.60
N VAL A 95 1.28 -10.11 -1.50
CA VAL A 95 2.62 -10.13 -0.85
C VAL A 95 3.57 -9.16 -1.53
N LEU A 96 3.65 -9.18 -2.87
CA LEU A 96 4.50 -8.24 -3.63
C LEU A 96 4.10 -6.78 -3.42
N ARG A 97 2.80 -6.53 -3.31
CA ARG A 97 2.29 -5.19 -3.05
C ARG A 97 2.57 -4.72 -1.62
N ASP A 98 2.61 -5.64 -0.66
CA ASP A 98 3.00 -5.37 0.73
C ASP A 98 4.52 -5.12 0.86
N GLU A 99 5.35 -5.87 0.15
CA GLU A 99 6.82 -5.67 0.15
C GLU A 99 7.20 -4.34 -0.51
N HIS A 100 6.56 -3.99 -1.63
CA HIS A 100 6.69 -2.66 -2.24
C HIS A 100 6.04 -1.53 -1.41
N THR A 101 5.18 -1.87 -0.45
CA THR A 101 4.63 -0.94 0.54
C THR A 101 5.30 -1.08 1.92
N SER A 102 6.53 -1.59 1.98
CA SER A 102 7.30 -1.66 3.22
C SER A 102 7.17 -0.34 3.98
N PRO A 103 6.63 -0.37 5.21
CA PRO A 103 6.29 0.82 5.95
C PRO A 103 7.61 1.45 6.39
N THR A 104 7.86 2.69 5.97
CA THR A 104 8.66 3.56 6.84
C THR A 104 7.78 3.81 8.06
N PRO A 105 8.16 3.39 9.29
CA PRO A 105 7.48 3.87 10.49
C PRO A 105 7.57 5.40 10.47
N GLY A 106 6.43 6.08 10.32
CA GLY A 106 6.39 7.52 10.08
C GLY A 106 6.23 7.95 8.60
N ALA A 107 5.69 7.10 7.73
CA ALA A 107 5.40 7.46 6.34
C ALA A 107 4.47 8.67 6.26
N VAL A 108 5.04 9.81 5.86
CA VAL A 108 4.32 11.01 5.48
C VAL A 108 3.99 10.89 4.00
N ALA A 109 2.74 10.62 3.68
CA ALA A 109 2.26 10.74 2.31
C ALA A 109 1.94 12.21 2.01
N THR A 110 2.54 12.78 0.96
CA THR A 110 2.21 14.11 0.44
C THR A 110 1.40 13.97 -0.83
N VAL A 111 0.13 14.39 -0.78
CA VAL A 111 -0.73 14.48 -1.97
C VAL A 111 -0.68 15.93 -2.49
N PRO A 112 -0.33 16.17 -3.76
CA PRO A 112 -0.38 17.52 -4.32
C PRO A 112 -1.82 18.04 -4.30
N ALA A 113 -2.00 19.27 -3.79
CA ALA A 113 -3.32 19.90 -3.65
C ALA A 113 -3.77 20.65 -4.92
N GLY A 114 -3.04 20.51 -6.03
CA GLY A 114 -3.39 21.02 -7.35
C GLY A 114 -3.16 22.53 -7.54
N ALA A 115 -2.26 22.89 -8.45
CA ALA A 115 -2.32 24.12 -9.24
C ALA A 115 -2.15 23.72 -10.72
N LEU A 116 -3.03 24.26 -11.56
CA LEU A 116 -3.28 23.88 -12.95
C LEU A 116 -2.05 24.08 -13.85
N GLY A 117 -1.73 23.06 -14.65
CA GLY A 117 -1.29 23.28 -16.02
C GLY A 117 -2.54 23.48 -16.89
N ASP A 118 -2.50 24.51 -17.72
CA ASP A 118 -3.59 25.11 -18.50
C ASP A 118 -4.35 24.09 -19.37
N VAL A 119 -5.47 23.56 -18.86
CA VAL A 119 -6.50 22.87 -19.65
C VAL A 119 -7.87 23.24 -19.03
N PRO A 120 -8.80 23.85 -19.77
CA PRO A 120 -10.14 24.16 -19.24
C PRO A 120 -10.89 22.86 -18.97
N LEU A 121 -11.16 22.56 -17.71
CA LEU A 121 -12.09 21.50 -17.30
C LEU A 121 -13.42 22.13 -16.88
N PRO A 122 -14.57 21.49 -17.18
CA PRO A 122 -15.88 22.03 -16.89
C PRO A 122 -16.08 22.19 -15.38
N GLU A 123 -16.68 23.32 -15.01
CA GLU A 123 -17.08 23.70 -13.67
C GLU A 123 -18.11 22.72 -13.11
N THR A 124 -17.68 21.60 -12.53
CA THR A 124 -18.56 20.84 -11.64
C THR A 124 -17.76 20.07 -10.61
N THR A 125 -18.25 20.17 -9.37
CA THR A 125 -17.82 19.37 -8.21
C THR A 125 -16.62 19.91 -7.44
N LEU A 126 -16.70 21.19 -7.09
CA LEU A 126 -16.23 21.64 -5.78
C LEU A 126 -17.14 21.00 -4.72
N ILE A 127 -16.55 20.61 -3.58
CA ILE A 127 -17.16 19.90 -2.44
C ILE A 127 -17.10 18.37 -2.55
N SER A 128 -15.89 17.80 -2.48
CA SER A 128 -15.70 16.48 -1.88
C SER A 128 -15.25 16.68 -0.43
N ASN A 129 -16.14 16.49 0.54
CA ASN A 129 -15.78 16.52 1.96
C ASN A 129 -14.94 15.27 2.26
N LEU A 130 -13.63 15.47 2.42
CA LEU A 130 -12.69 14.38 2.71
C LEU A 130 -13.03 13.72 4.06
N ALA A 131 -13.42 14.51 5.07
CA ALA A 131 -13.77 13.99 6.38
C ALA A 131 -14.99 13.04 6.32
N GLU A 132 -15.96 13.34 5.48
CA GLU A 132 -17.09 12.45 5.21
C GLU A 132 -16.66 11.18 4.48
N SER A 133 -15.81 11.31 3.47
CA SER A 133 -15.29 10.19 2.69
C SER A 133 -14.41 9.24 3.52
N LEU A 134 -13.79 9.73 4.60
CA LEU A 134 -13.00 8.92 5.53
C LEU A 134 -13.85 8.13 6.54
N ARG A 135 -15.14 8.44 6.70
CA ARG A 135 -16.00 7.72 7.66
C ARG A 135 -16.14 6.23 7.34
N GLU A 136 -16.29 5.90 6.06
CA GLU A 136 -16.44 4.51 5.61
C GLU A 136 -15.21 3.64 5.92
N PRO A 137 -13.98 4.02 5.49
CA PRO A 137 -12.79 3.23 5.80
C PRO A 137 -12.49 3.16 7.31
N ILE A 138 -12.71 4.24 8.06
CA ILE A 138 -12.57 4.24 9.52
C ILE A 138 -13.57 3.28 10.17
N GLY A 139 -14.83 3.32 9.74
CA GLY A 139 -15.87 2.40 10.24
C GLY A 139 -15.54 0.94 9.95
N LYS A 140 -14.96 0.65 8.79
CA LYS A 140 -14.50 -0.70 8.43
C LYS A 140 -13.38 -1.18 9.35
N ALA A 141 -12.39 -0.34 9.63
CA ALA A 141 -11.28 -0.67 10.52
C ALA A 141 -11.74 -0.87 11.99
N ARG A 142 -12.71 -0.08 12.46
CA ARG A 142 -13.30 -0.25 13.80
C ARG A 142 -13.99 -1.60 13.96
N ARG A 143 -14.72 -2.06 12.92
CA ARG A 143 -15.37 -3.39 12.94
C ARG A 143 -14.37 -4.54 12.98
N THR A 144 -13.14 -4.33 12.54
CA THR A 144 -12.05 -5.32 12.62
C THR A 144 -11.24 -5.21 13.91
N GLY A 145 -11.66 -4.38 14.87
CA GLY A 145 -11.03 -4.24 16.19
C GLY A 145 -9.94 -3.17 16.29
N VAL A 146 -9.73 -2.36 15.25
CA VAL A 146 -8.74 -1.26 15.27
C VAL A 146 -9.39 0.01 15.84
N THR A 147 -8.83 0.54 16.93
CA THR A 147 -9.28 1.84 17.48
C THR A 147 -8.62 2.96 16.69
N VAL A 148 -9.40 3.75 15.95
CA VAL A 148 -8.87 4.83 15.10
C VAL A 148 -9.09 6.19 15.76
N ASP A 149 -7.98 6.90 16.01
CA ASP A 149 -7.90 8.30 16.43
C ASP A 149 -7.58 9.16 15.22
N LEU A 150 -8.41 10.18 14.93
CA LEU A 150 -8.22 11.07 13.79
C LEU A 150 -7.76 12.41 14.33
N ASP A 151 -6.50 12.75 14.07
CA ASP A 151 -5.88 14.00 14.46
C ASP A 151 -5.86 14.94 13.24
N VAL A 152 -6.60 16.03 13.31
CA VAL A 152 -6.54 17.07 12.28
C VAL A 152 -5.94 18.27 12.97
N ASP A 153 -4.68 18.55 12.64
CA ASP A 153 -3.78 19.48 13.34
C ASP A 153 -4.35 20.92 13.27
N ALA A 154 -5.28 21.23 14.17
CA ALA A 154 -5.37 22.51 14.85
C ALA A 154 -4.75 22.30 16.23
N ILE A 155 -3.92 23.24 16.65
CA ILE A 155 -3.34 23.31 17.98
C ILE A 155 -4.44 23.07 19.03
N GLY A 156 -4.43 21.93 19.71
CA GLY A 156 -5.35 21.62 20.81
C GLY A 156 -5.93 20.22 20.74
N THR A 157 -5.74 19.47 21.82
CA THR A 157 -6.41 18.20 22.10
C THR A 157 -7.93 18.36 22.12
N ASP A 158 -8.60 17.34 21.59
CA ASP A 158 -10.06 17.16 21.52
C ASP A 158 -10.79 18.13 20.58
N ALA A 159 -10.77 17.83 19.28
CA ALA A 159 -11.73 18.44 18.37
C ALA A 159 -12.22 17.50 17.26
N ASP A 160 -13.53 17.31 17.27
CA ASP A 160 -14.34 16.39 16.50
C ASP A 160 -14.25 16.57 14.97
N ILE A 161 -14.68 15.53 14.25
CA ILE A 161 -14.89 15.39 12.79
C ILE A 161 -15.47 16.66 12.09
N ALA A 162 -16.13 17.55 12.84
CA ALA A 162 -16.56 18.87 12.37
C ALA A 162 -15.40 19.78 11.93
N GLN A 163 -14.28 19.81 12.66
CA GLN A 163 -13.11 20.63 12.32
C GLN A 163 -12.31 20.04 11.14
N ALA A 164 -12.36 18.71 10.99
CA ALA A 164 -11.83 18.01 9.82
C ALA A 164 -12.53 18.43 8.52
N SER A 165 -13.86 18.62 8.58
CA SER A 165 -14.66 19.06 7.42
C SER A 165 -14.23 20.46 6.97
N THR A 166 -14.14 21.43 7.89
CA THR A 166 -13.79 22.83 7.57
C THR A 166 -12.37 22.99 6.99
N MET A 167 -11.40 22.15 7.39
CA MET A 167 -10.03 22.20 6.83
C MET A 167 -9.89 21.50 5.47
N THR A 168 -10.72 20.48 5.19
CA THR A 168 -10.69 19.73 3.92
C THR A 168 -11.67 20.23 2.88
N ASP A 169 -12.51 21.21 3.23
CA ASP A 169 -13.31 21.96 2.29
C ASP A 169 -12.43 22.65 1.24
N GLY A 170 -12.76 22.42 -0.04
CA GLY A 170 -12.08 23.02 -1.19
C GLY A 170 -10.84 22.26 -1.71
N LEU A 171 -10.59 21.01 -1.28
CA LEU A 171 -9.63 20.14 -1.95
C LEU A 171 -10.15 19.71 -3.33
N PRO A 172 -9.28 19.66 -4.37
CA PRO A 172 -9.66 19.04 -5.63
C PRO A 172 -10.08 17.57 -5.42
N ALA A 173 -11.13 17.14 -6.12
CA ALA A 173 -11.65 15.76 -6.02
C ALA A 173 -10.56 14.67 -6.21
N PRO A 174 -9.59 14.81 -7.15
CA PRO A 174 -8.51 13.82 -7.27
C PRO A 174 -7.62 13.72 -6.02
N THR A 175 -7.34 14.86 -5.37
CA THR A 175 -6.54 14.92 -4.14
C THR A 175 -7.28 14.28 -2.97
N ALA A 176 -8.59 14.57 -2.85
CA ALA A 176 -9.43 13.95 -1.82
C ALA A 176 -9.53 12.43 -2.02
N GLN A 177 -9.75 11.96 -3.26
CA GLN A 177 -9.81 10.53 -3.57
C GLN A 177 -8.48 9.82 -3.28
N ALA A 178 -7.35 10.43 -3.64
CA ALA A 178 -6.03 9.89 -3.32
C ALA A 178 -5.83 9.80 -1.81
N ALA A 179 -6.24 10.82 -1.06
CA ALA A 179 -6.15 10.82 0.40
C ALA A 179 -6.99 9.71 1.05
N VAL A 180 -8.23 9.51 0.59
CA VAL A 180 -9.10 8.41 1.07
C VAL A 180 -8.44 7.05 0.83
N ARG A 181 -7.88 6.84 -0.37
CA ARG A 181 -7.22 5.56 -0.71
C ARG A 181 -6.00 5.29 0.17
N VAL A 182 -5.16 6.31 0.41
CA VAL A 182 -3.99 6.19 1.28
C VAL A 182 -4.41 5.81 2.70
N VAL A 183 -5.40 6.49 3.28
CA VAL A 183 -5.89 6.18 4.63
C VAL A 183 -6.55 4.80 4.69
N ALA A 184 -7.37 4.45 3.69
CA ALA A 184 -8.05 3.16 3.64
C ALA A 184 -7.05 1.98 3.57
N GLU A 185 -6.00 2.10 2.76
CA GLU A 185 -4.96 1.07 2.68
C GLU A 185 -4.16 0.99 3.98
N ALA A 186 -3.75 2.12 4.56
CA ALA A 186 -3.02 2.15 5.81
C ALA A 186 -3.81 1.45 6.95
N LEU A 187 -5.10 1.78 7.09
CA LEU A 187 -5.96 1.15 8.10
C LEU A 187 -6.21 -0.34 7.81
N ALA A 188 -6.33 -0.73 6.55
CA ALA A 188 -6.47 -2.13 6.17
C ALA A 188 -5.20 -2.93 6.50
N ASN A 189 -4.02 -2.35 6.29
CA ASN A 189 -2.75 -2.95 6.67
C ASN A 189 -2.64 -3.09 8.19
N THR A 190 -2.98 -2.07 8.97
CA THR A 190 -3.01 -2.18 10.44
C THR A 190 -3.94 -3.31 10.89
N ALA A 191 -5.15 -3.39 10.33
CA ALA A 191 -6.09 -4.45 10.66
C ALA A 191 -5.58 -5.86 10.31
N ARG A 192 -4.81 -6.01 9.22
CA ARG A 192 -4.26 -7.30 8.77
C ARG A 192 -3.04 -7.75 9.57
N HIS A 193 -2.14 -6.83 9.95
CA HIS A 193 -0.81 -7.19 10.46
C HIS A 193 -0.58 -6.89 11.94
N ALA A 194 -1.29 -5.90 12.53
CA ALA A 194 -1.02 -5.45 13.89
C ALA A 194 -1.97 -6.04 14.96
N GLY A 195 -3.10 -6.64 14.56
CA GLY A 195 -4.15 -7.07 15.49
C GLY A 195 -4.98 -5.89 16.04
N PRO A 196 -5.77 -6.10 17.12
CA PRO A 196 -6.62 -5.06 17.71
C PRO A 196 -5.78 -4.00 18.42
N THR A 197 -5.26 -3.06 17.65
CA THR A 197 -4.33 -2.02 18.10
C THR A 197 -4.90 -0.63 17.79
N ARG A 198 -4.35 0.40 18.43
CA ARG A 198 -4.75 1.79 18.24
C ARG A 198 -3.98 2.39 17.06
N ALA A 199 -4.70 2.93 16.08
CA ALA A 199 -4.13 3.62 14.93
C ALA A 199 -4.44 5.12 15.02
N ARG A 200 -3.46 5.99 14.79
CA ARG A 200 -3.69 7.42 14.66
C ARG A 200 -3.48 7.85 13.21
N VAL A 201 -4.44 8.59 12.66
CA VAL A 201 -4.38 9.20 11.34
C VAL A 201 -4.30 10.71 11.51
N ALA A 202 -3.17 11.29 11.14
CA ALA A 202 -2.94 12.73 11.16
C ALA A 202 -3.12 13.34 9.75
N LEU A 203 -3.97 14.35 9.63
CA LEU A 203 -4.19 15.10 8.38
C LEU A 203 -3.75 16.55 8.58
N ARG A 204 -2.82 17.02 7.75
CA ARG A 204 -2.33 18.40 7.79
C ARG A 204 -2.36 19.02 6.40
N ARG A 205 -3.20 20.04 6.24
CA ARG A 205 -3.26 20.84 5.01
C ARG A 205 -2.14 21.88 5.03
N GLU A 206 -1.30 21.85 4.01
CA GLU A 206 -0.33 22.90 3.71
C GLU A 206 -0.79 23.67 2.46
N PRO A 207 -0.23 24.87 2.19
CA PRO A 207 -0.70 25.74 1.12
C PRO A 207 -0.78 25.08 -0.27
N VAL A 208 0.08 24.10 -0.55
CA VAL A 208 0.19 23.44 -1.87
C VAL A 208 0.09 21.91 -1.82
N ARG A 209 -0.10 21.33 -0.63
CA ARG A 209 -0.13 19.87 -0.45
C ARG A 209 -0.91 19.46 0.79
N LEU A 210 -1.44 18.25 0.76
CA LEU A 210 -2.01 17.59 1.93
C LEU A 210 -0.99 16.57 2.44
N ARG A 211 -0.60 16.69 3.71
CA ARG A 211 0.21 15.70 4.42
C ARG A 211 -0.70 14.75 5.18
N ILE A 212 -0.47 13.46 5.01
CA ILE A 212 -1.19 12.38 5.68
C ILE A 212 -0.15 11.52 6.38
N ALA A 213 -0.31 11.28 7.67
CA ALA A 213 0.50 10.34 8.41
C ALA A 213 -0.41 9.36 9.14
N ALA A 214 -0.22 8.07 8.92
CA ALA A 214 -0.91 7.02 9.66
C ALA A 214 0.14 6.23 10.43
N TYR A 215 0.01 6.17 11.75
CA TYR A 215 0.93 5.41 12.59
C TYR A 215 0.20 4.58 13.63
N GLU A 216 0.73 3.41 13.88
CA GLU A 216 0.31 2.54 14.97
C GLU A 216 0.83 3.12 16.28
N SER A 217 -0.08 3.35 17.22
CA SER A 217 0.26 3.79 18.57
C SER A 217 0.59 2.55 19.40
N GLY A 218 1.75 1.96 19.14
CA GLY A 218 2.33 0.94 20.02
C GLY A 218 2.75 1.59 21.34
N LEU A 219 2.41 0.96 22.47
CA LEU A 219 2.96 1.32 23.78
C LEU A 219 4.49 1.31 23.70
N ILE A 220 5.11 2.50 23.68
CA ILE A 220 6.53 2.63 23.98
C ILE A 220 6.65 2.38 25.48
N ASN A 221 6.81 1.11 25.86
CA ASN A 221 7.19 0.74 27.21
C ASN A 221 8.68 1.06 27.36
N VAL A 222 8.99 2.33 27.63
CA VAL A 222 10.33 2.74 28.06
C VAL A 222 10.49 2.19 29.49
N ARG A 223 11.33 1.17 29.62
CA ARG A 223 11.77 0.63 30.90
C ARG A 223 13.14 1.15 31.24
#